data_AF-A0A1H5YRS7-F1
#
_entry.id   AF-A0A1H5YRS7-F1
#
_cell.length_a   1.000
_cell.length_b   1.000
_cell.length_c   1.000
_cell.angle_alpha   90.00
_cell.angle_beta   90.00
_cell.angle_gamma   90.00
#
_symmetry.space_group_name_H-M   'P 1'
#
loop_
_entity.id
_entity.type
_entity.pdbx_description
1 polymer ?
#
loop_
_entity_poly.entity_id
_entity_poly.type
_entity_poly.pdbx_seq_one_letter_code
_entity_poly.pdbx_strand_id
1 'polypeptide(L)'
;MTVMAERPAKAAGAKDPRELVDPKVFDKLVGYVMEHESVTRPYAEGVIGQTLVFLKAVVDNPHVRLAMDETVDPGWHAFILHSAEYTEFCDRLAGKYLHHVPPPPGAAMDDDAVARTLPALRATGYRVQEEFWVNRSPCCPPNPCIAG
;
A
#
# COMPACT_ATOMS: atom_id res chain seq x y z
N MET A 1 -8.93 -17.14 28.25
CA MET A 1 -8.49 -17.58 26.92
C MET A 1 -7.98 -16.34 26.19
N THR A 2 -6.66 -16.21 26.06
CA THR A 2 -6.05 -15.09 25.33
C THR A 2 -5.98 -15.49 23.87
N VAL A 3 -6.71 -14.77 23.02
CA VAL A 3 -6.60 -14.96 21.56
C VAL A 3 -5.30 -14.29 21.13
N MET A 4 -4.28 -15.10 20.86
CA MET A 4 -3.10 -14.64 20.14
C MET A 4 -3.54 -14.28 18.73
N ALA A 5 -3.31 -13.04 18.31
CA ALA A 5 -3.45 -12.67 16.91
C ALA A 5 -2.46 -13.49 16.09
N GLU A 6 -2.97 -14.51 15.37
CA GLU A 6 -2.17 -15.28 14.44
C GLU A 6 -1.72 -14.35 13.31
N ARG A 7 -0.41 -14.12 13.22
CA ARG A 7 0.21 -13.46 12.06
C ARG A 7 -0.12 -14.31 10.83
N PRO A 8 -0.76 -13.77 9.78
CA PRO A 8 -1.01 -14.55 8.58
C PRO A 8 0.32 -15.06 8.03
N ALA A 9 0.32 -16.35 7.66
CA ALA A 9 1.49 -17.07 7.24
C ALA A 9 2.17 -16.38 6.04
N LYS A 10 3.48 -16.18 6.16
CA LYS A 10 4.36 -15.74 5.07
C LYS A 10 4.12 -16.70 3.89
N ALA A 11 3.60 -16.23 2.76
CA ALA A 11 3.67 -17.01 1.52
C ALA A 11 5.16 -17.30 1.27
N ALA A 12 5.56 -18.56 1.45
CA ALA A 12 6.96 -18.96 1.43
C ALA A 12 7.55 -18.65 0.05
N GLY A 13 8.34 -17.58 -0.05
CA GLY A 13 9.03 -17.17 -1.28
C GLY A 13 8.75 -15.74 -1.78
N ALA A 14 7.71 -15.05 -1.28
CA ALA A 14 7.42 -13.68 -1.73
C ALA A 14 8.41 -12.64 -1.15
N LYS A 15 8.91 -11.74 -2.01
CA LYS A 15 9.81 -10.64 -1.64
C LYS A 15 9.14 -9.63 -0.73
N ASP A 16 9.93 -8.93 0.08
CA ASP A 16 9.41 -7.84 0.91
C ASP A 16 9.16 -6.59 0.05
N PRO A 17 7.95 -5.99 0.07
CA PRO A 17 7.69 -4.73 -0.65
C PRO A 17 8.67 -3.60 -0.31
N ARG A 18 9.26 -3.61 0.90
CA ARG A 18 10.28 -2.64 1.33
C ARG A 18 11.49 -2.60 0.40
N GLU A 19 11.80 -3.71 -0.27
CA GLU A 19 12.91 -3.80 -1.23
C GLU A 19 12.69 -2.95 -2.49
N LEU A 20 11.48 -2.41 -2.72
CA LEU A 20 11.17 -1.57 -3.87
C LEU A 20 11.69 -0.14 -3.72
N VAL A 21 12.11 0.30 -2.53
CA VAL A 21 12.62 1.65 -2.24
C VAL A 21 13.85 1.60 -1.32
N ASP A 22 14.58 2.71 -1.21
CA ASP A 22 15.61 2.84 -0.17
C ASP A 22 14.97 2.76 1.23
N PRO A 23 15.59 2.07 2.21
CA PRO A 23 15.02 1.92 3.55
C PRO A 23 14.68 3.25 4.24
N LYS A 24 15.46 4.32 4.02
CA LYS A 24 15.19 5.64 4.61
C LYS A 24 13.97 6.28 3.98
N VAL A 25 13.74 6.05 2.68
CA VAL A 25 12.53 6.50 1.99
C VAL A 25 11.32 5.77 2.56
N PHE A 26 11.42 4.44 2.75
CA PHE A 26 10.36 3.67 3.39
C PHE A 26 10.00 4.21 4.79
N ASP A 27 11.00 4.42 5.65
CA ASP A 27 10.79 4.94 7.01
C ASP A 27 10.20 6.35 7.01
N LYS A 28 10.62 7.21 6.07
CA LYS A 28 10.08 8.57 5.90
C LYS A 28 8.59 8.54 5.53
N LEU A 29 8.22 7.71 4.56
CA LEU A 29 6.82 7.54 4.13
C LEU A 29 5.95 6.94 5.24
N VAL A 30 6.46 5.95 5.96
CA VAL A 30 5.77 5.36 7.11
C VAL A 30 5.53 6.41 8.19
N GLY A 31 6.55 7.21 8.54
CA GLY A 31 6.41 8.29 9.51
C GLY A 31 5.35 9.31 9.10
N TYR A 32 5.34 9.69 7.82
CA TYR A 32 4.34 10.60 7.27
C TYR A 32 2.92 10.05 7.40
N VAL A 33 2.69 8.80 6.98
CA VAL A 33 1.37 8.16 7.08
C VAL A 33 0.93 8.02 8.54
N MET A 34 1.83 7.64 9.45
CA MET A 34 1.51 7.57 10.88
C MET A 34 0.97 8.90 11.42
N GLU A 35 1.65 10.00 11.11
CA GLU A 35 1.29 11.33 11.59
C GLU A 35 -0.02 11.84 10.96
N HIS A 36 -0.12 11.77 9.63
CA HIS A 36 -1.23 12.38 8.89
C HIS A 36 -2.52 11.54 8.91
N GLU A 37 -2.41 10.21 8.99
CA GLU A 37 -3.57 9.32 9.12
C GLU A 37 -3.87 8.95 10.58
N SER A 38 -3.03 9.39 11.54
CA SER A 38 -3.16 9.05 12.96
C SER A 38 -3.24 7.53 13.23
N VAL A 39 -2.37 6.77 12.56
CA VAL A 39 -2.35 5.30 12.58
C VAL A 39 -1.09 4.75 13.25
N THR A 40 -1.14 3.48 13.65
CA THR A 40 0.02 2.77 14.21
C THR A 40 1.09 2.50 13.15
N ARG A 41 2.34 2.36 13.58
CA ARG A 41 3.45 1.99 12.69
C ARG A 41 3.18 0.71 11.88
N PRO A 42 2.74 -0.41 12.46
CA PRO A 42 2.48 -1.62 11.67
C PRO A 42 1.45 -1.42 10.56
N TYR A 43 0.41 -0.62 10.83
CA TYR A 43 -0.58 -0.29 9.83
C TYR A 43 0.01 0.58 8.71
N ALA A 44 0.74 1.64 9.05
CA ALA A 44 1.42 2.49 8.08
C ALA A 44 2.45 1.71 7.23
N GLU A 45 3.20 0.79 7.83
CA GLU A 45 4.11 -0.12 7.11
C GLU A 45 3.34 -1.01 6.10
N GLY A 46 2.13 -1.44 6.45
CA GLY A 46 1.20 -2.12 5.56
C GLY A 46 0.76 -1.25 4.40
N VAL A 47 0.26 -0.03 4.68
CA VAL A 47 -0.17 0.96 3.68
C VAL A 47 0.93 1.26 2.67
N ILE A 48 2.14 1.61 3.15
CA ILE A 48 3.28 1.90 2.26
C ILE A 48 3.69 0.64 1.50
N GLY A 49 3.76 -0.51 2.16
CA GLY A 49 4.08 -1.78 1.50
C GLY A 49 3.12 -2.10 0.35
N GLN A 50 1.81 -1.98 0.59
CA GLN A 50 0.79 -2.26 -0.44
C GLN A 50 0.77 -1.21 -1.55
N THR A 51 1.07 0.06 -1.23
CA THR A 51 1.27 1.12 -2.23
C THR A 51 2.37 0.73 -3.22
N LEU A 52 3.51 0.27 -2.71
CA LEU A 52 4.65 -0.12 -3.56
C LEU A 52 4.32 -1.33 -4.44
N VAL A 53 3.62 -2.33 -3.91
CA VAL A 53 3.15 -3.48 -4.69
C VAL A 53 2.18 -3.04 -5.78
N PHE A 54 1.26 -2.13 -5.48
CA PHE A 54 0.33 -1.59 -6.47
C PHE A 54 1.05 -0.85 -7.60
N LEU A 55 2.00 0.03 -7.28
CA LEU A 55 2.76 0.75 -8.30
C LEU A 55 3.56 -0.21 -9.18
N LYS A 56 4.13 -1.28 -8.60
CA LYS A 56 4.76 -2.35 -9.37
C LYS A 56 3.76 -3.05 -10.30
N ALA A 57 2.58 -3.39 -9.81
CA ALA A 57 1.54 -4.03 -10.61
C ALA A 57 1.07 -3.14 -11.77
N VAL A 58 0.93 -1.82 -11.56
CA VAL A 58 0.60 -0.86 -12.63
C VAL A 58 1.66 -0.87 -13.73
N VAL A 59 2.95 -0.88 -13.34
CA VAL A 59 4.06 -0.95 -14.30
C VAL A 59 4.08 -2.25 -15.07
N ASP A 60 3.82 -3.38 -14.40
CA ASP A 60 3.81 -4.71 -15.01
C ASP A 60 2.62 -4.95 -15.95
N ASN A 61 1.56 -4.13 -15.82
CA ASN A 61 0.30 -4.30 -16.54
C ASN A 61 -0.12 -3.00 -17.26
N PRO A 62 0.67 -2.50 -18.23
CA PRO A 62 0.46 -1.18 -18.85
C PRO A 62 -0.85 -1.04 -19.63
N HIS A 63 -1.54 -2.15 -19.92
CA HIS A 63 -2.81 -2.19 -20.65
C HIS A 63 -4.02 -2.53 -19.77
N VAL A 64 -3.82 -2.69 -18.47
CA VAL A 64 -4.90 -3.02 -17.53
C VAL A 64 -5.12 -1.85 -16.60
N ARG A 65 -6.36 -1.36 -16.53
CA ARG A 65 -6.75 -0.35 -15.54
C ARG A 65 -6.95 -1.02 -14.18
N LEU A 66 -5.89 -1.00 -13.37
CA LEU A 66 -5.92 -1.38 -11.96
C LEU A 66 -6.51 -0.23 -11.14
N ALA A 67 -7.16 -0.55 -10.03
CA ALA A 67 -7.71 0.44 -9.12
C ALA A 67 -7.08 0.28 -7.74
N MET A 68 -6.82 1.40 -7.07
CA MET A 68 -6.33 1.42 -5.71
C MET A 68 -7.52 1.51 -4.75
N ASP A 69 -7.41 0.81 -3.61
CA ASP A 69 -8.39 0.90 -2.53
C ASP A 69 -8.10 2.12 -1.65
N GLU A 70 -9.15 2.72 -1.07
CA GLU A 70 -9.06 3.89 -0.20
C GLU A 70 -8.15 3.66 1.02
N THR A 71 -7.99 2.41 1.46
CA THR A 71 -7.11 2.08 2.59
C THR A 71 -5.62 2.17 2.24
N VAL A 72 -5.27 2.05 0.95
CA VAL A 72 -3.89 2.07 0.44
C VAL A 72 -3.53 3.44 -0.15
N ASP A 73 -4.52 4.16 -0.67
CA ASP A 73 -4.41 5.49 -1.30
C ASP A 73 -3.60 6.53 -0.51
N PRO A 74 -3.72 6.63 0.83
CA PRO A 74 -2.88 7.53 1.64
C PRO A 74 -1.38 7.31 1.45
N GLY A 75 -0.94 6.08 1.18
CA GLY A 75 0.47 5.80 0.94
C GLY A 75 0.96 6.37 -0.38
N TRP A 76 0.14 6.39 -1.43
CA TRP A 76 0.51 7.02 -2.70
C TRP A 76 0.51 8.54 -2.57
N HIS A 77 -0.47 9.12 -1.87
CA HIS A 77 -0.46 10.55 -1.53
C HIS A 77 0.81 10.96 -0.78
N ALA A 78 1.17 10.21 0.27
CA ALA A 78 2.42 10.43 0.99
C ALA A 78 3.61 10.40 0.04
N PHE A 79 3.67 9.43 -0.88
CA PHE A 79 4.80 9.32 -1.80
C PHE A 79 4.88 10.53 -2.76
N ILE A 80 3.77 10.95 -3.37
CA ILE A 80 3.74 12.10 -4.29
C ILE A 80 4.21 13.39 -3.61
N LEU A 81 3.85 13.59 -2.34
CA LEU A 81 4.31 14.75 -1.56
C LEU A 81 5.82 14.73 -1.29
N HIS A 82 6.43 13.54 -1.28
CA HIS A 82 7.87 13.34 -1.29
C HIS A 82 8.39 13.27 -2.74
N SER A 83 8.18 14.37 -3.46
CA SER A 83 8.24 14.42 -4.92
C SER A 83 9.60 14.05 -5.52
N ALA A 84 10.71 14.33 -4.82
CA ALA A 84 12.05 13.94 -5.28
C ALA A 84 12.21 12.42 -5.26
N GLU A 85 11.90 11.79 -4.12
CA GLU A 85 11.94 10.33 -3.95
C GLU A 85 10.94 9.62 -4.87
N TYR A 86 9.77 10.21 -5.07
CA TYR A 86 8.75 9.66 -5.97
C TYR A 86 9.19 9.70 -7.43
N THR A 87 9.82 10.80 -7.87
CA THR A 87 10.34 10.93 -9.23
C THR A 87 11.44 9.90 -9.47
N GLU A 88 12.40 9.77 -8.55
CA GLU A 88 13.47 8.77 -8.64
C GLU A 88 12.90 7.33 -8.68
N PHE A 89 11.91 7.05 -7.83
CA PHE A 89 11.23 5.76 -7.82
C PHE A 89 10.55 5.46 -9.17
N CYS A 90 9.81 6.42 -9.72
CA CYS A 90 9.13 6.28 -11.01
C CYS A 90 10.13 6.03 -12.14
N ASP A 91 11.24 6.77 -12.18
CA ASP A 91 12.26 6.62 -13.20
C ASP A 91 12.94 5.25 -13.10
N ARG A 92 13.29 4.80 -11.89
CA ARG A 92 13.90 3.47 -11.68
C ARG A 92 12.93 2.33 -11.98
N LEU A 93 11.67 2.46 -11.60
CA LEU A 93 10.69 1.38 -11.72
C LEU A 93 10.08 1.28 -13.12
N ALA A 94 9.70 2.42 -13.69
CA ALA A 94 8.89 2.50 -14.91
C ALA A 94 9.60 3.23 -16.07
N GLY A 95 10.74 3.89 -15.82
CA GLY A 95 11.40 4.76 -16.79
C GLY A 95 10.63 6.04 -17.12
N LYS A 96 9.58 6.36 -16.34
CA LYS A 96 8.72 7.54 -16.52
C LYS A 96 7.91 7.82 -15.27
N TYR A 97 7.48 9.07 -15.10
CA TYR A 97 6.58 9.48 -14.02
C TYR A 97 5.24 8.72 -14.08
N LEU A 98 4.81 8.14 -12.96
CA LEU A 98 3.50 7.52 -12.83
C LEU A 98 2.50 8.57 -12.35
N HIS A 99 1.52 8.90 -13.18
CA HIS A 99 0.49 9.86 -12.82
C HIS A 99 -0.59 9.19 -11.98
N HIS A 100 -0.86 9.78 -10.81
CA HIS A 100 -1.98 9.39 -9.97
C HIS A 100 -3.25 10.09 -10.44
N VAL A 101 -4.35 9.32 -10.51
CA VAL A 101 -5.68 9.82 -10.81
C VAL A 101 -6.60 9.35 -9.69
N PRO A 102 -6.90 10.20 -8.70
CA PRO A 102 -7.72 9.82 -7.56
C PRO A 102 -9.09 9.32 -8.02
N PRO A 103 -9.64 8.27 -7.38
CA PRO A 103 -11.04 7.94 -7.56
C PRO A 103 -11.91 9.09 -7.01
N PRO A 104 -13.19 9.19 -7.42
CA PRO A 104 -14.12 10.11 -6.79
C PRO A 104 -14.16 9.90 -5.27
N PRO A 105 -14.37 10.95 -4.45
CA PRO A 105 -14.45 10.81 -3.00
C PRO A 105 -15.48 9.74 -2.58
N GLY A 106 -15.09 8.82 -1.71
CA GLY A 106 -15.94 7.72 -1.23
C GLY A 106 -16.20 6.59 -2.24
N ALA A 107 -15.51 6.58 -3.39
CA ALA A 107 -15.60 5.48 -4.33
C ALA A 107 -14.70 4.33 -3.88
N ALA A 108 -15.33 3.26 -3.40
CA ALA A 108 -14.67 1.98 -3.16
C ALA A 108 -14.44 1.23 -4.49
N MET A 109 -13.48 0.29 -4.49
CA MET A 109 -13.33 -0.64 -5.60
C MET A 109 -14.59 -1.50 -5.76
N ASP A 110 -15.17 -1.50 -6.96
CA ASP A 110 -16.21 -2.45 -7.36
C ASP A 110 -15.64 -3.86 -7.58
N ASP A 111 -16.53 -4.86 -7.66
CA ASP A 111 -16.12 -6.27 -7.78
C ASP A 111 -15.25 -6.52 -9.03
N ASP A 112 -15.54 -5.81 -10.11
CA ASP A 112 -14.77 -5.86 -11.35
C ASP A 112 -13.34 -5.30 -11.17
N ALA A 113 -13.19 -4.21 -10.43
CA ALA A 113 -11.89 -3.63 -10.10
C ALA A 113 -11.09 -4.55 -9.17
N VAL A 114 -11.73 -5.19 -8.20
CA VAL A 114 -11.09 -6.19 -7.33
C VAL A 114 -10.62 -7.40 -8.15
N ALA A 115 -11.48 -7.92 -9.02
CA ALA A 115 -11.20 -9.09 -9.85
C ALA A 115 -10.02 -8.87 -10.82
N ARG A 116 -9.79 -7.64 -11.27
CA ARG A 116 -8.59 -7.29 -12.08
C ARG A 116 -7.36 -6.98 -11.24
N THR A 117 -7.53 -6.31 -10.10
CA THR A 117 -6.40 -5.77 -9.32
C THR A 117 -5.69 -6.84 -8.49
N LEU A 118 -6.43 -7.66 -7.73
CA LEU A 118 -5.82 -8.66 -6.85
C LEU A 118 -4.91 -9.66 -7.58
N PRO A 119 -5.30 -10.23 -8.74
CA PRO A 119 -4.39 -11.09 -9.50
C PRO A 119 -3.12 -10.37 -9.96
N ALA A 120 -3.23 -9.10 -10.39
CA ALA A 120 -2.08 -8.31 -10.81
C ALA A 120 -1.10 -8.05 -9.65
N LEU A 121 -1.62 -7.74 -8.46
CA LEU A 121 -0.80 -7.59 -7.24
C LEU A 121 -0.06 -8.88 -6.89
N ARG A 122 -0.76 -10.01 -6.91
CA ARG A 122 -0.17 -11.34 -6.62
C ARG A 122 0.91 -11.73 -7.63
N ALA A 123 0.77 -11.30 -8.90
CA ALA A 123 1.73 -11.59 -9.96
C ALA A 123 3.06 -10.81 -9.85
N THR A 124 3.13 -9.77 -9.01
CA THR A 124 4.36 -8.95 -8.84
C THR A 124 5.52 -9.72 -8.19
N GLY A 125 5.24 -10.83 -7.52
CA GLY A 125 6.22 -11.59 -6.72
C GLY A 125 6.55 -10.96 -5.36
N TYR A 126 5.86 -9.88 -4.98
CA TYR A 126 5.97 -9.26 -3.65
C TYR A 126 4.82 -9.69 -2.75
N ARG A 127 5.03 -9.57 -1.44
CA ARG A 127 4.00 -9.92 -0.45
C ARG A 127 2.79 -8.99 -0.54
N VAL A 128 1.63 -9.56 -0.86
CA VAL A 128 0.32 -8.90 -0.79
C VAL A 128 -0.29 -9.17 0.59
N GLN A 129 -0.78 -8.10 1.23
CA GLN A 129 -1.56 -8.17 2.47
C GLN A 129 -3.03 -7.97 2.10
N GLU A 130 -3.74 -9.08 1.90
CA GLU A 130 -5.11 -9.07 1.38
C GLU A 130 -6.11 -8.32 2.27
N GLU A 131 -5.81 -8.16 3.56
CA GLU A 131 -6.60 -7.32 4.46
C GLU A 131 -6.75 -5.87 3.98
N PHE A 132 -5.78 -5.32 3.25
CA PHE A 132 -5.86 -3.97 2.66
C PHE A 132 -6.67 -3.91 1.35
N TRP A 133 -7.15 -5.05 0.83
CA TRP A 133 -7.77 -5.11 -0.49
C TRP A 133 -9.15 -5.79 -0.48
N VAL A 134 -9.40 -6.70 0.45
CA VAL A 134 -10.63 -7.53 0.48
C VAL A 134 -11.47 -7.25 1.73
N ASN A 135 -10.82 -6.99 2.86
CA ASN A 135 -11.49 -6.78 4.14
C ASN A 135 -11.25 -5.35 4.61
N ARG A 136 -12.04 -4.43 4.06
CA ARG A 136 -12.04 -2.95 4.20
C ARG A 136 -12.26 -2.47 5.65
N SER A 137 -11.50 -3.01 6.59
CA SER A 137 -11.57 -2.67 8.00
C SER A 137 -10.25 -1.99 8.36
N PRO A 138 -10.25 -0.68 8.68
CA PRO A 138 -9.06 -0.06 9.24
C PRO A 138 -8.70 -0.83 10.51
N CYS A 139 -7.46 -1.32 10.58
CA CYS A 139 -7.03 -2.18 11.69
C CYS A 139 -6.93 -1.40 13.03
N CYS A 140 -7.20 -0.09 13.04
CA CYS A 140 -7.27 0.72 14.25
C CYS A 140 -8.38 1.80 14.13
N PRO A 141 -9.17 2.04 15.19
CA PRO A 141 -9.94 3.28 15.31
C PRO A 141 -8.99 4.47 15.51
N PRO A 142 -9.42 5.72 15.24
CA PRO A 142 -8.63 6.89 15.53
C PRO A 142 -8.38 6.92 17.05
N ASN A 143 -7.11 6.75 17.45
CA ASN A 143 -6.63 6.85 18.83
C ASN A 143 -7.05 5.71 19.78
N PRO A 144 -6.28 4.61 19.95
CA PRO A 144 -6.49 3.72 21.09
C PRO A 144 -6.05 4.43 22.38
N CYS A 145 -6.99 4.60 23.31
CA CYS A 145 -6.74 5.17 24.63
C CYS A 145 -5.55 4.47 25.32
N ILE A 146 -4.53 5.24 25.70
CA ILE A 146 -3.52 4.82 26.67
C ILE A 146 -4.08 5.05 28.07
N ALA A 147 -4.16 3.98 28.87
CA ALA A 147 -4.32 4.11 30.31
C ALA A 147 -3.03 4.73 30.87
N GLY A 148 -3.18 5.78 31.67
CA GLY A 148 -2.08 6.42 32.39
C GLY A 148 -1.48 5.55 33.50
#